data_AF-A0A414NZP6-F1
#
_entry.id   AF-A0A414NZP6-F1
#
_cell.length_a   1.000
_cell.length_b   1.000
_cell.length_c   1.000
_cell.angle_alpha   90.00
_cell.angle_beta   90.00
_cell.angle_gamma   90.00
#
_symmetry.space_group_name_H-M   'P 1'
#
loop_
_entity.id
_entity.type
_entity.pdbx_description
1 polymer ?
#
loop_
_entity_poly.entity_id
_entity_poly.type
_entity_poly.pdbx_seq_one_letter_code
_entity_poly.pdbx_strand_id
1 'polypeptide(L)'
;MALSVADIKLYLRIDNDVEDAMLQRLLAQADAYLAGAVDDFTLHCNTESFDKQADIVRAAIVAEMYNNRDCQEEKHQAFPYFIRSAIAQLQYSADDIDAEGSGGA
;
A
#
# COMPACT_ATOMS: atom_id res chain seq x y z
N MET A 1 6.94 -4.28 8.90
CA MET A 1 7.87 -3.14 9.02
C MET A 1 7.39 -2.10 8.03
N ALA A 2 7.01 -0.91 8.49
CA ALA A 2 6.62 0.15 7.57
C ALA A 2 7.79 0.52 6.63
N LEU A 3 7.50 0.61 5.33
CA LEU A 3 8.46 1.02 4.29
C LEU A 3 9.13 2.36 4.61
N SER A 4 10.43 2.43 4.37
CA SER A 4 11.18 3.69 4.47
C SER A 4 11.18 4.46 3.15
N VAL A 5 11.51 5.75 3.21
CA VAL A 5 11.72 6.58 2.01
C VAL A 5 12.85 6.00 1.14
N ALA A 6 13.86 5.36 1.74
CA ALA A 6 14.94 4.72 0.99
C ALA A 6 14.44 3.52 0.17
N ASP A 7 13.52 2.72 0.71
CA ASP A 7 12.92 1.59 0.00
C ASP A 7 12.08 2.07 -1.20
N ILE A 8 11.34 3.16 -1.01
CA ILE A 8 10.57 3.80 -2.09
C ILE A 8 11.47 4.40 -3.16
N LYS A 9 12.59 5.04 -2.78
CA LYS A 9 13.57 5.54 -3.75
C LYS A 9 14.16 4.40 -4.58
N LEU A 10 14.49 3.28 -3.95
CA LEU A 10 14.95 2.07 -4.64
C LEU A 10 13.88 1.55 -5.61
N TYR A 11 12.62 1.53 -5.19
CA TYR A 11 11.49 1.10 -6.03
C TYR A 11 11.29 2.01 -7.25
N LEU A 12 11.36 3.33 -7.05
CA LEU A 12 11.19 4.36 -8.09
C LEU A 12 12.44 4.63 -8.93
N ARG A 13 13.58 4.03 -8.56
CA ARG A 13 14.89 4.28 -9.18
C ARG A 13 15.32 5.75 -9.11
N ILE A 14 15.10 6.36 -7.93
CA ILE A 14 15.52 7.73 -7.63
C ILE A 14 16.83 7.67 -6.84
N ASP A 15 17.89 8.28 -7.39
CA ASP A 15 19.23 8.24 -6.82
C ASP A 15 19.60 9.48 -5.98
N ASN A 16 18.70 10.47 -5.90
CA ASN A 16 18.95 11.73 -5.20
C ASN A 16 17.89 12.00 -4.12
N ASP A 17 18.22 12.92 -3.21
CA ASP A 17 17.39 13.20 -2.02
C ASP A 17 16.49 14.45 -2.17
N VAL A 18 16.42 15.03 -3.38
CA VAL A 18 15.70 16.30 -3.62
C VAL A 18 14.21 16.16 -3.29
N GLU A 19 13.64 14.99 -3.54
CA GLU A 19 12.21 14.72 -3.39
C GLU A 19 11.86 13.93 -2.11
N ASP A 20 12.81 13.71 -1.19
CA ASP A 20 12.58 12.90 0.02
C ASP A 20 11.39 13.38 0.85
N ALA A 21 11.27 14.70 1.04
CA ALA A 21 10.15 15.29 1.77
C ALA A 21 8.80 15.08 1.07
N MET A 22 8.80 14.98 -0.27
CA MET A 22 7.61 14.67 -1.04
C MET A 22 7.28 13.17 -0.95
N LEU A 23 8.27 12.30 -1.13
CA LEU A 23 8.11 10.85 -1.01
C LEU A 23 7.58 10.45 0.37
N GLN A 24 8.04 11.11 1.43
CA GLN A 24 7.53 10.89 2.79
C GLN A 24 6.03 11.23 2.92
N ARG A 25 5.56 12.29 2.25
CA ARG A 25 4.13 12.65 2.24
C ARG A 25 3.30 11.67 1.44
N LEU A 26 3.82 11.20 0.30
CA LEU A 26 3.16 10.18 -0.51
C LEU A 26 3.04 8.86 0.24
N LEU A 27 4.09 8.47 0.98
CA LEU A 27 4.07 7.28 1.82
C LEU A 27 3.00 7.39 2.91
N ALA A 28 2.93 8.51 3.63
CA ALA A 28 1.90 8.75 4.64
C ALA A 28 0.48 8.72 4.05
N GLN A 29 0.31 9.22 2.81
CA GLN A 29 -0.98 9.17 2.12
C GLN A 29 -1.34 7.74 1.69
N ALA A 30 -0.37 6.94 1.24
CA ALA A 30 -0.58 5.54 0.89
C ALA A 30 -0.98 4.70 2.12
N ASP A 31 -0.34 4.95 3.27
CA ASP A 31 -0.70 4.33 4.54
C ASP A 31 -2.13 4.70 4.98
N ALA A 32 -2.49 5.98 4.91
CA ALA A 32 -3.84 6.43 5.22
C ALA A 32 -4.89 5.83 4.27
N TYR A 33 -4.54 5.68 2.99
CA TYR A 33 -5.42 5.07 1.99
C TYR A 33 -5.67 3.58 2.29
N LEU A 34 -4.60 2.82 2.58
CA LEU A 34 -4.74 1.40 2.91
C LEU A 34 -5.48 1.18 4.23
N ALA A 35 -5.21 2.00 5.26
CA ALA A 35 -5.92 1.93 6.52
C ALA A 35 -7.42 2.25 6.42
N GLY A 36 -7.84 3.02 5.41
CA GLY A 36 -9.25 3.29 5.11
C GLY A 36 -9.89 2.30 4.13
N ALA A 37 -9.09 1.54 3.37
CA ALA A 37 -9.56 0.59 2.37
C ALA A 37 -9.57 -0.86 2.86
N VAL A 38 -8.78 -1.17 3.90
CA VAL A 38 -8.69 -2.48 4.51
C VAL A 38 -9.17 -2.40 5.95
N ASP A 39 -10.18 -3.20 6.29
CA ASP A 39 -10.68 -3.29 7.66
C ASP A 39 -9.62 -3.92 8.59
N ASP A 40 -9.55 -3.42 9.83
CA ASP A 40 -8.59 -3.88 10.84
C ASP A 40 -7.13 -3.95 10.36
N PHE A 41 -6.73 -3.10 9.40
CA PHE A 41 -5.41 -3.10 8.77
C PHE A 41 -4.23 -3.13 9.75
N THR A 42 -4.35 -2.37 10.86
CA THR A 42 -3.31 -2.32 11.90
C THR A 42 -3.19 -3.63 12.69
N LEU A 43 -4.29 -4.38 12.84
CA LEU A 43 -4.31 -5.68 13.51
C LEU A 43 -3.62 -6.74 12.65
N HIS A 44 -3.88 -6.70 11.34
CA HIS A 44 -3.36 -7.65 10.34
C HIS A 44 -1.88 -7.43 9.99
N CYS A 45 -1.35 -6.21 10.15
CA CYS A 45 0.08 -5.92 10.01
C CYS A 45 0.99 -6.68 10.99
N ASN A 46 0.44 -7.42 11.97
CA ASN A 46 1.22 -8.28 12.86
C ASN A 46 1.63 -9.62 12.22
N THR A 47 1.10 -9.97 11.04
CA THR A 47 1.45 -11.20 10.32
C THR A 47 2.48 -10.91 9.24
N GLU A 48 3.64 -11.59 9.28
CA GLU A 48 4.79 -11.33 8.38
C GLU A 48 4.44 -11.45 6.89
N SER A 49 3.50 -12.33 6.53
CA SER A 49 3.02 -12.49 5.14
C SER A 49 2.21 -11.29 4.66
N PHE A 50 1.32 -10.78 5.52
CA PHE A 50 0.47 -9.63 5.22
C PHE A 50 1.31 -8.36 5.10
N ASP A 51 2.29 -8.20 5.99
CA ASP A 51 3.21 -7.07 6.02
C ASP A 51 4.00 -6.92 4.70
N LYS A 52 4.58 -8.02 4.19
CA LYS A 52 5.31 -8.01 2.90
C LYS A 52 4.42 -7.69 1.70
N GLN A 53 3.19 -8.19 1.69
CA GLN A 53 2.23 -7.88 0.62
C GLN A 53 1.77 -6.42 0.70
N ALA A 54 1.46 -5.94 1.91
CA ALA A 54 1.09 -4.55 2.16
C ALA A 54 2.20 -3.59 1.73
N ASP A 55 3.46 -3.94 1.95
CA ASP A 55 4.60 -3.13 1.50
C ASP A 55 4.65 -2.98 -0.03
N ILE A 56 4.51 -4.07 -0.78
CA ILE A 56 4.49 -3.97 -2.26
C ILE A 56 3.31 -3.12 -2.74
N VAL A 57 2.15 -3.21 -2.08
CA VAL A 57 0.98 -2.40 -2.43
C VAL A 57 1.19 -0.92 -2.09
N ARG A 58 1.78 -0.60 -0.93
CA ARG A 58 2.17 0.77 -0.55
C ARG A 58 3.11 1.37 -1.60
N ALA A 59 4.15 0.64 -1.99
CA ALA A 59 5.10 1.11 -2.99
C ALA A 59 4.44 1.36 -4.36
N ALA A 60 3.52 0.48 -4.77
CA ALA A 60 2.77 0.65 -6.01
C ALA A 60 1.83 1.88 -5.98
N ILE A 61 1.15 2.13 -4.86
CA ILE A 61 0.31 3.32 -4.67
C ILE A 61 1.16 4.60 -4.75
N VAL A 62 2.31 4.61 -4.04
CA VAL A 62 3.23 5.76 -4.08
C VAL A 62 3.74 6.01 -5.49
N ALA A 63 4.09 4.94 -6.24
CA ALA A 63 4.52 5.07 -7.63
C ALA A 63 3.43 5.63 -8.54
N GLU A 64 2.19 5.21 -8.36
CA GLU A 64 1.06 5.76 -9.11
C GLU A 64 0.88 7.26 -8.81
N MET A 65 0.86 7.65 -7.52
CA MET A 65 0.74 9.05 -7.11
C MET A 65 1.93 9.90 -7.59
N TYR A 66 3.12 9.31 -7.64
CA TYR A 66 4.34 9.98 -8.07
C TYR A 66 4.40 10.18 -9.59
N ASN A 67 4.00 9.17 -10.38
CA ASN A 67 4.08 9.20 -11.83
C ASN A 67 2.89 9.94 -12.47
N ASN A 68 1.70 9.84 -11.87
CA ASN A 68 0.45 10.39 -12.40
C ASN A 68 0.00 11.62 -11.60
N ARG A 69 0.91 12.58 -11.40
CA ARG A 69 0.62 13.86 -10.71
C ARG A 69 -0.31 14.77 -11.51
N ASP A 70 -0.22 14.69 -12.84
CA ASP A 70 -1.04 15.45 -13.77
C ASP A 70 -2.26 14.60 -14.18
N CYS A 71 -3.34 14.68 -13.41
CA CYS A 71 -4.63 14.03 -13.70
C CYS A 71 -5.36 14.65 -14.92
N GLN A 72 -4.63 14.91 -16.01
CA GLN A 72 -5.14 15.61 -17.19
C GLN A 72 -5.94 14.68 -18.12
N GLU A 73 -5.85 13.36 -17.96
CA GLU A 73 -6.64 12.40 -18.74
C GLU A 73 -7.65 11.66 -17.84
N GLU A 74 -8.91 11.59 -18.29
CA GLU A 74 -10.00 10.83 -17.63
C GLU A 74 -9.64 9.36 -17.36
N LYS A 75 -8.65 8.80 -18.07
CA LYS A 75 -8.16 7.44 -17.88
C LYS A 75 -7.46 7.20 -16.55
N HIS A 76 -7.04 8.25 -15.84
CA HIS A 76 -6.34 8.17 -14.54
C HIS A 76 -7.27 8.38 -13.33
N GLN A 77 -8.60 8.32 -13.52
CA GLN A 77 -9.56 8.47 -12.41
C GLN A 77 -9.50 7.35 -11.36
N ALA A 78 -8.86 6.20 -11.67
CA ALA A 78 -8.76 5.07 -10.76
C ALA A 78 -7.38 4.44 -10.80
N PHE A 79 -6.92 3.92 -9.65
CA PHE A 79 -5.71 3.11 -9.56
C PHE A 79 -5.74 1.95 -10.58
N PRO A 80 -4.60 1.56 -11.18
CA PRO A 80 -4.48 0.41 -12.04
C PRO A 80 -5.12 -0.86 -11.45
N TYR A 81 -5.64 -1.73 -12.32
CA TYR A 81 -6.37 -2.93 -11.90
C TYR A 81 -5.58 -3.81 -10.92
N PHE A 82 -4.27 -3.93 -11.10
CA PHE A 82 -3.43 -4.74 -10.22
C PHE A 82 -3.39 -4.18 -8.79
N ILE A 83 -3.32 -2.85 -8.62
CA ILE A 83 -3.33 -2.20 -7.28
C ILE A 83 -4.67 -2.48 -6.60
N ARG A 84 -5.78 -2.29 -7.33
CA ARG A 84 -7.13 -2.57 -6.79
C ARG A 84 -7.30 -4.04 -6.40
N SER A 85 -6.80 -4.95 -7.23
CA SER A 85 -6.86 -6.39 -6.98
C SER A 85 -6.00 -6.79 -5.78
N ALA A 86 -4.81 -6.20 -5.62
CA ALA A 86 -3.93 -6.45 -4.51
C ALA A 86 -4.51 -5.91 -3.19
N ILE A 87 -5.16 -4.75 -3.19
CA ILE A 87 -5.90 -4.23 -2.04
C ILE A 87 -7.03 -5.19 -1.66
N ALA A 88 -7.80 -5.70 -2.64
CA ALA A 88 -8.85 -6.68 -2.36
C ALA A 88 -8.28 -7.98 -1.76
N GLN A 89 -7.13 -8.46 -2.27
CA GLN A 89 -6.44 -9.62 -1.69
C GLN A 89 -6.00 -9.37 -0.24
N LEU A 90 -5.53 -8.17 0.09
CA LEU A 90 -5.23 -7.79 1.47
C LEU A 90 -6.49 -7.83 2.35
N GLN A 91 -7.61 -7.28 1.89
CA GLN A 91 -8.88 -7.35 2.64
C GLN A 91 -9.32 -8.79 2.93
N TYR A 92 -9.32 -9.67 1.93
CA TYR A 92 -9.81 -11.04 2.14
C TYR A 92 -8.81 -11.95 2.85
N SER A 93 -7.50 -11.69 2.71
CA SER A 93 -6.49 -12.43 3.46
C SER A 93 -6.46 -12.06 4.95
N ALA A 94 -6.97 -10.88 5.29
CA ALA A 94 -7.24 -10.47 6.67
C ALA A 94 -8.42 -11.26 7.26
N ASP A 95 -9.54 -11.33 6.55
CA ASP A 95 -10.76 -12.04 7.00
C ASP A 95 -10.53 -13.55 7.29
N ASP A 96 -9.64 -14.22 6.54
CA ASP A 96 -9.32 -15.65 6.77
C ASP A 96 -8.63 -15.90 8.13
N ILE A 97 -7.94 -14.89 8.70
CA ILE A 97 -7.29 -15.02 10.03
C ILE A 97 -8.34 -15.05 11.14
N ASP A 98 -9.44 -14.32 10.98
CA ASP A 98 -10.55 -14.30 11.95
C ASP A 98 -11.41 -15.58 11.88
N ALA A 99 -11.42 -16.27 10.73
CA ALA A 99 -12.16 -17.52 10.55
C ALA A 99 -11.51 -18.72 11.29
N GLU A 100 -10.18 -18.80 11.35
CA GLU A 100 -9.48 -19.89 12.06
C GLU A 100 -9.52 -19.73 13.60
N GLY A 101 -9.90 -18.55 14.11
CA GLY A 101 -10.07 -18.31 15.55
C GLY A 101 -11.40 -18.80 16.16
N SER A 102 -12.40 -19.19 15.35
CA SER A 102 -13.73 -19.59 15.83
C SER A 102 -14.04 -21.09 15.75
N GLY A 103 -13.08 -21.91 15.33
CA GLY A 103 -13.23 -23.37 15.14
C GLY A 103 -12.91 -24.24 16.36
N GLY A 104 -13.08 -23.74 17.58
CA GLY A 104 -12.77 -24.47 18.81
C GLY A 104 -13.86 -24.37 19.87
N ALA A 105 -14.94 -25.14 19.71
CA ALA A 105 -15.89 -25.47 20.75
C ALA A 105 -16.22 -26.97 20.70
#